data_AF-A0A423WR21-F1
#
_entry.id   AF-A0A423WR21-F1
#
_cell.length_a   1.000
_cell.length_b   1.000
_cell.length_c   1.000
_cell.angle_alpha   90.00
_cell.angle_beta   90.00
_cell.angle_gamma   90.00
#
_symmetry.space_group_name_H-M   'P 1'
#
loop_
_entity.id
_entity.type
_entity.pdbx_description
1 polymer ?
#
loop_
_entity_poly.entity_id
_entity_poly.type
_entity_poly.pdbx_seq_one_letter_code
_entity_poly.pdbx_strand_id
1 'polypeptide(L)'
;MAPSTTPRTFHHQSQQGADGVAFAPSIIRSSVISTTPRGSAGGANRVPDPIPAGTSGYDSDANYLDPSASAAALALALHPEKPDSRTINDMNLAVLRRYDPTIQGYSAMSHNATLYKMNKEKQWEESDVKGPLFVCIQTPDLSTGHIIPRSCVYVLNRQALENAVIDLTTVVHCELQDQLLIAVTDNDDVLGLHLDAESAGKTWSHVLEQWEPIQDAKKLSIRQT
;
A
#
# COMPACT_ATOMS: atom_id res chain seq x y z
N MET A 1 -65.60 -29.17 -14.19
CA MET A 1 -65.07 -30.55 -14.38
C MET A 1 -63.79 -30.42 -15.18
N ALA A 2 -62.65 -30.77 -14.60
CA ALA A 2 -61.35 -30.77 -15.29
C ALA A 2 -61.27 -31.92 -16.31
N PRO A 3 -60.30 -31.88 -17.24
CA PRO A 3 -59.14 -32.72 -16.96
C PRO A 3 -57.76 -32.12 -17.28
N SER A 4 -56.84 -32.45 -16.39
CA SER A 4 -55.39 -32.66 -16.51
C SER A 4 -54.81 -32.78 -17.93
N THR A 5 -53.71 -32.05 -18.18
CA THR A 5 -52.72 -32.43 -19.21
C THR A 5 -51.31 -32.11 -18.68
N THR A 6 -50.45 -33.12 -18.78
CA THR A 6 -49.05 -33.25 -18.36
C THR A 6 -48.09 -32.27 -19.04
N PRO A 7 -46.92 -31.99 -18.43
CA PRO A 7 -45.91 -31.10 -19.02
C PRO A 7 -45.05 -31.85 -20.06
N ARG A 8 -44.75 -31.16 -21.17
CA ARG A 8 -43.98 -31.67 -22.31
C ARG A 8 -42.54 -31.18 -22.22
N THR A 9 -41.62 -32.11 -22.02
CA THR A 9 -40.17 -31.94 -22.10
C THR A 9 -39.77 -31.49 -23.50
N PHE A 10 -39.03 -30.39 -23.62
CA PHE A 10 -38.31 -30.02 -24.84
C PHE A 10 -36.81 -30.05 -24.55
N HIS A 11 -36.15 -31.03 -25.17
CA HIS A 11 -34.74 -30.92 -25.54
C HIS A 11 -34.59 -29.79 -26.55
N HIS A 12 -33.67 -28.86 -26.31
CA HIS A 12 -33.06 -28.09 -27.40
C HIS A 12 -31.53 -28.12 -27.27
N GLN A 13 -30.95 -28.39 -28.43
CA GLN A 13 -29.57 -28.67 -28.72
C GLN A 13 -28.73 -27.39 -28.77
N SER A 14 -27.44 -27.60 -28.51
CA SER A 14 -26.32 -26.67 -28.45
C SER A 14 -26.22 -25.66 -29.60
N GLN A 15 -25.78 -24.45 -29.27
CA GLN A 15 -24.94 -23.63 -30.15
C GLN A 15 -23.69 -23.17 -29.38
N GLN A 16 -22.54 -23.51 -29.95
CA GLN A 16 -21.21 -23.08 -29.54
C GLN A 16 -20.95 -21.67 -30.07
N GLY A 17 -20.31 -20.85 -29.24
CA GLY A 17 -19.62 -19.62 -29.62
C GLY A 17 -18.48 -19.40 -28.62
N ALA A 18 -17.25 -19.75 -29.05
CA ALA A 18 -15.98 -19.32 -28.46
C ALA A 18 -15.87 -17.78 -28.61
N ASP A 19 -15.23 -16.99 -27.73
CA ASP A 19 -13.94 -17.17 -27.09
C ASP A 19 -13.98 -16.69 -25.64
N GLY A 20 -13.76 -17.63 -24.71
CA GLY A 20 -13.56 -17.33 -23.29
C GLY A 20 -12.10 -17.55 -22.93
N VAL A 21 -11.41 -16.51 -22.48
CA VAL A 21 -10.16 -16.68 -21.72
C VAL A 21 -10.58 -16.96 -20.28
N ALA A 22 -10.81 -18.23 -19.99
CA ALA A 22 -11.09 -18.71 -18.64
C ALA A 22 -9.77 -18.91 -17.88
N PHE A 23 -9.49 -18.05 -16.91
CA PHE A 23 -8.39 -18.24 -15.97
C PHE A 23 -8.86 -19.12 -14.79
N ALA A 24 -8.15 -20.22 -14.54
CA ALA A 24 -8.40 -21.13 -13.42
C ALA A 24 -7.45 -20.79 -12.24
N PRO A 25 -7.88 -20.85 -10.97
CA PRO A 25 -6.97 -20.75 -9.84
C PRO A 25 -6.81 -22.08 -9.09
N SER A 26 -5.59 -22.36 -8.61
CA SER A 26 -5.33 -23.16 -7.41
C SER A 26 -3.89 -22.97 -6.94
N ILE A 27 -3.69 -22.16 -5.90
CA ILE A 27 -2.47 -22.18 -5.09
C ILE A 27 -2.89 -22.58 -3.67
N ILE A 28 -2.55 -23.81 -3.29
CA ILE A 28 -2.71 -24.33 -1.92
C ILE A 28 -1.40 -24.07 -1.18
N ARG A 29 -1.45 -23.37 -0.04
CA ARG A 29 -0.35 -23.33 0.94
C ARG A 29 -0.83 -23.85 2.30
N SER A 30 -0.11 -24.84 2.81
CA SER A 30 -0.32 -25.47 4.11
C SER A 30 0.41 -24.70 5.22
N SER A 31 -0.30 -24.38 6.30
CA SER A 31 0.26 -23.76 7.52
C SER A 31 0.56 -24.82 8.58
N VAL A 32 1.75 -24.78 9.18
CA VAL A 32 2.11 -25.62 10.33
C VAL A 32 2.23 -24.72 11.57
N ILE A 33 1.42 -25.03 12.59
CA ILE A 33 1.38 -24.36 13.89
C ILE A 33 2.29 -25.15 14.84
N SER A 34 3.17 -24.48 15.59
CA SER A 34 3.93 -25.09 16.68
C SER A 34 3.67 -24.36 17.99
N THR A 35 3.12 -25.10 18.95
CA THR A 35 2.86 -24.72 20.34
C THR A 35 3.82 -25.47 21.25
N THR A 36 4.40 -24.82 22.26
CA THR A 36 4.93 -25.51 23.46
C THR A 36 4.63 -24.75 24.76
N PRO A 37 4.36 -25.45 25.90
CA PRO A 37 3.87 -24.85 27.15
C PRO A 37 4.81 -25.03 28.38
N ARG A 38 4.44 -24.37 29.51
CA ARG A 38 4.70 -24.68 30.95
C ARG A 38 6.17 -24.67 31.42
N GLY A 39 6.56 -24.25 32.64
CA GLY A 39 5.93 -23.93 33.92
C GLY A 39 6.90 -24.30 35.07
N SER A 40 6.66 -23.78 36.29
CA SER A 40 7.30 -24.10 37.61
C SER A 40 8.30 -23.07 38.14
N ALA A 41 8.54 -22.85 39.43
CA ALA A 41 7.79 -22.90 40.71
C ALA A 41 8.84 -22.67 41.83
N GLY A 42 8.49 -21.94 42.90
CA GLY A 42 9.20 -21.90 44.20
C GLY A 42 10.41 -20.95 44.27
N GLY A 43 10.69 -20.21 45.34
CA GLY A 43 10.08 -20.06 46.66
C GLY A 43 10.98 -19.17 47.56
N ALA A 44 10.33 -18.47 48.51
CA ALA A 44 10.81 -18.01 49.82
C ALA A 44 11.96 -16.98 49.98
N ASN A 45 11.55 -15.76 50.37
CA ASN A 45 11.92 -15.00 51.60
C ASN A 45 13.39 -14.95 52.08
N ARG A 46 13.99 -13.74 52.09
CA ARG A 46 14.46 -13.04 53.32
C ARG A 46 14.99 -11.63 53.03
N VAL A 47 14.50 -10.64 53.77
CA VAL A 47 15.14 -9.32 54.00
C VAL A 47 15.70 -9.33 55.44
N PRO A 48 16.86 -8.71 55.68
CA PRO A 48 16.90 -7.58 56.63
C PRO A 48 17.90 -6.45 56.25
N ASP A 49 17.47 -5.19 56.39
CA ASP A 49 18.30 -3.98 56.60
C ASP A 49 18.75 -3.87 58.09
N PRO A 50 19.60 -2.91 58.59
CA PRO A 50 20.19 -1.70 57.98
C PRO A 50 21.70 -1.38 58.27
N ILE A 51 22.23 -0.44 57.48
CA ILE A 51 23.38 0.53 57.51
C ILE A 51 24.28 0.66 58.78
N PRO A 52 25.56 1.10 58.62
CA PRO A 52 25.88 2.49 58.97
C PRO A 52 26.87 3.25 58.04
N ALA A 53 26.59 4.56 57.96
CA ALA A 53 27.42 5.74 57.73
C ALA A 53 28.85 5.65 57.15
N GLY A 54 29.06 6.40 56.07
CA GLY A 54 30.37 6.86 55.60
C GLY A 54 30.21 8.19 54.86
N THR A 55 30.11 9.28 55.61
CA THR A 55 30.16 10.65 55.09
C THR A 55 31.58 10.98 54.64
N SER A 56 31.81 11.23 53.37
CA SER A 56 32.93 12.06 52.92
C SER A 56 32.38 13.35 52.34
N GLY A 57 32.71 14.45 53.00
CA GLY A 57 32.39 15.80 52.57
C GLY A 57 33.21 16.17 51.34
N TYR A 58 32.51 16.69 50.34
CA TYR A 58 33.08 17.53 49.30
C TYR A 58 32.29 18.85 49.34
N ASP A 59 32.78 19.76 50.16
CA ASP A 59 32.31 21.14 50.22
C ASP A 59 33.07 21.92 49.14
N SER A 60 32.34 22.44 48.15
CA SER A 60 32.92 23.24 47.07
C SER A 60 31.98 24.40 46.73
N ASP A 61 32.30 25.52 47.35
CA ASP A 61 32.13 26.92 46.93
C ASP A 61 30.83 27.27 46.18
N ALA A 62 29.78 27.51 46.96
CA ALA A 62 28.52 28.06 46.49
C ALA A 62 28.70 29.55 46.12
N ASN A 63 28.98 29.83 44.85
CA ASN A 63 28.81 31.16 44.27
C ASN A 63 27.30 31.49 44.29
N TYR A 64 26.86 32.33 45.25
CA TYR A 64 25.49 32.85 45.33
C TYR A 64 25.21 33.76 44.11
N LEU A 65 24.81 33.15 43.00
CA LEU A 65 24.11 33.82 41.92
C LEU A 65 22.61 33.62 42.14
N ASP A 66 21.89 34.73 42.15
CA ASP A 66 20.43 34.83 42.27
C ASP A 66 19.69 33.73 41.47
N PRO A 67 18.96 32.82 42.15
CA PRO A 67 18.30 31.68 41.51
C PRO A 67 17.10 32.08 40.64
N SER A 68 16.65 33.34 40.67
CA SER A 68 15.43 33.73 39.96
C SER A 68 15.64 33.93 38.45
N ALA A 69 16.83 34.40 38.02
CA ALA A 69 17.06 34.72 36.61
C ALA A 69 17.44 33.49 35.76
N SER A 70 18.12 32.48 36.36
CA SER A 70 18.54 31.28 35.62
C SER A 70 17.43 30.24 35.51
N ALA A 71 16.51 30.16 36.48
CA ALA A 71 15.38 29.24 36.45
C ALA A 71 14.42 29.54 35.29
N ALA A 72 14.17 30.82 34.97
CA ALA A 72 13.35 31.22 33.84
C ALA A 72 14.04 30.96 32.48
N ALA A 73 15.37 31.17 32.41
CA ALA A 73 16.16 30.88 31.21
C ALA A 73 16.27 29.37 30.95
N LEU A 74 16.43 28.56 32.00
CA LEU A 74 16.39 27.10 31.92
C LEU A 74 14.98 26.58 31.62
N ALA A 75 13.94 27.22 32.14
CA ALA A 75 12.55 26.87 31.84
C ALA A 75 12.20 27.10 30.36
N LEU A 76 12.70 28.19 29.73
CA LEU A 76 12.57 28.38 28.28
C LEU A 76 13.43 27.39 27.46
N ALA A 77 14.60 27.00 27.97
CA ALA A 77 15.48 26.03 27.32
C ALA A 77 15.00 24.57 27.45
N LEU A 78 14.08 24.30 28.39
CA LEU A 78 13.46 23.00 28.62
C LEU A 78 12.09 22.85 27.96
N HIS A 79 11.72 23.75 27.04
CA HIS A 79 10.60 23.48 26.15
C HIS A 79 10.92 22.19 25.40
N PRO A 80 10.20 21.07 25.62
CA PRO A 80 10.34 19.94 24.73
C PRO A 80 9.96 20.47 23.35
N GLU A 81 10.90 20.46 22.40
CA GLU A 81 10.55 20.69 21.00
C GLU A 81 9.33 19.81 20.71
N LYS A 82 8.24 20.46 20.30
CA LYS A 82 7.00 19.77 19.94
C LYS A 82 7.42 18.61 19.04
N PRO A 83 7.18 17.34 19.44
CA PRO A 83 7.60 16.20 18.65
C PRO A 83 7.09 16.44 17.23
N ASP A 84 7.98 16.40 16.24
CA ASP A 84 7.65 16.51 14.82
C ASP A 84 6.37 15.69 14.58
N SER A 85 5.21 16.35 14.52
CA SER A 85 3.93 15.67 14.42
C SER A 85 3.68 15.26 12.97
N ARG A 86 4.71 14.73 12.32
CA ARG A 86 4.64 14.19 10.97
C ARG A 86 3.77 12.95 11.05
N THR A 87 2.64 12.98 10.35
CA THR A 87 1.78 11.81 10.27
C THR A 87 2.44 10.74 9.39
N ILE A 88 2.04 9.47 9.56
CA ILE A 88 2.49 8.37 8.69
C ILE A 88 2.24 8.73 7.21
N ASN A 89 1.12 9.40 6.92
CA ASN A 89 0.77 9.87 5.59
C ASN A 89 1.79 10.88 5.05
N ASP A 90 2.18 11.87 5.85
CA ASP A 90 3.17 12.88 5.45
C ASP A 90 4.55 12.25 5.20
N MET A 91 4.92 11.27 6.02
CA MET A 91 6.17 10.52 5.84
C MET A 91 6.16 9.70 4.55
N ASN A 92 5.09 8.94 4.30
CA ASN A 92 4.96 8.14 3.09
C ASN A 92 4.96 9.01 1.83
N LEU A 93 4.23 10.13 1.87
CA LEU A 93 4.22 11.09 0.77
C LEU A 93 5.61 11.71 0.53
N ALA A 94 6.34 12.02 1.60
CA ALA A 94 7.71 12.49 1.49
C ALA A 94 8.65 11.44 0.86
N VAL A 95 8.43 10.14 1.12
CA VAL A 95 9.17 9.06 0.46
C VAL A 95 8.83 8.98 -1.02
N LEU A 96 7.54 8.98 -1.39
CA LEU A 96 7.09 8.93 -2.79
C LEU A 96 7.68 10.10 -3.60
N ARG A 97 7.66 11.32 -3.04
CA ARG A 97 8.18 12.53 -3.69
C ARG A 97 9.70 12.53 -3.91
N ARG A 98 10.46 11.68 -3.22
CA ARG A 98 11.89 11.50 -3.50
C ARG A 98 12.14 10.77 -4.81
N TYR A 99 11.23 9.90 -5.21
CA TYR A 99 11.32 9.16 -6.47
C TYR A 99 10.62 9.90 -7.60
N ASP A 100 9.46 10.48 -7.34
CA ASP A 100 8.73 11.29 -8.31
C ASP A 100 8.17 12.56 -7.67
N PRO A 101 8.78 13.73 -7.92
CA PRO A 101 8.35 15.00 -7.32
C PRO A 101 7.00 15.48 -7.87
N THR A 102 6.47 14.90 -8.95
CA THR A 102 5.16 15.27 -9.50
C THR A 102 4.01 14.76 -8.65
N ILE A 103 4.25 13.80 -7.76
CA ILE A 103 3.25 13.21 -6.86
C ILE A 103 2.77 14.25 -5.84
N GLN A 104 1.49 14.60 -5.92
CA GLN A 104 0.85 15.54 -5.00
C GLN A 104 0.28 14.84 -3.77
N GLY A 105 -0.18 13.60 -3.92
CA GLY A 105 -0.77 12.79 -2.86
C GLY A 105 -0.99 11.35 -3.30
N TYR A 106 -1.63 10.54 -2.45
CA TYR A 106 -2.09 9.21 -2.82
C TYR A 106 -3.52 8.99 -2.30
N SER A 107 -4.35 8.28 -3.07
CA SER A 107 -5.75 7.99 -2.73
C SER A 107 -5.91 6.64 -2.01
N ALA A 108 -5.03 5.68 -2.29
CA ALA A 108 -5.04 4.36 -1.69
C ALA A 108 -3.63 3.83 -1.43
N MET A 109 -3.54 2.87 -0.51
CA MET A 109 -2.34 2.10 -0.22
C MET A 109 -2.70 0.63 0.07
N SER A 110 -1.89 -0.29 -0.44
CA SER A 110 -1.82 -1.68 0.02
C SER A 110 -0.47 -1.94 0.68
N HIS A 111 -0.46 -2.69 1.79
CA HIS A 111 0.78 -3.00 2.52
C HIS A 111 1.68 -3.96 1.76
N ASN A 112 1.11 -4.85 0.95
CA ASN A 112 1.86 -5.75 0.09
C ASN A 112 1.25 -5.79 -1.32
N ALA A 113 2.16 -5.76 -2.28
CA ALA A 113 1.90 -6.04 -3.67
C ALA A 113 3.10 -6.80 -4.25
N THR A 114 2.82 -7.76 -5.10
CA THR A 114 3.82 -8.44 -5.91
C THR A 114 3.54 -8.16 -7.38
N LEU A 115 4.56 -7.68 -8.10
CA LEU A 115 4.46 -7.46 -9.53
C LEU A 115 4.63 -8.79 -10.30
N TYR A 116 3.76 -9.00 -11.26
CA TYR A 116 3.83 -10.04 -12.27
C TYR A 116 3.83 -9.38 -13.65
N LYS A 117 4.49 -10.03 -14.61
CA LYS A 117 4.45 -9.65 -16.03
C LYS A 117 3.97 -10.86 -16.82
N MET A 118 3.12 -10.64 -17.81
CA MET A 118 2.75 -11.72 -18.72
C MET A 118 3.83 -11.86 -19.79
N ASN A 119 4.33 -13.08 -19.98
CA ASN A 119 5.30 -13.36 -21.03
C ASN A 119 4.62 -13.56 -22.40
N LYS A 120 5.44 -13.76 -23.44
CA LYS A 120 4.96 -13.97 -24.82
C LYS A 120 4.10 -15.24 -24.99
N GLU A 121 4.26 -16.20 -24.09
CA GLU A 121 3.52 -17.46 -24.05
C GLU A 121 2.21 -17.34 -23.26
N LYS A 122 1.84 -16.11 -22.85
CA LYS A 122 0.66 -15.78 -22.05
C LYS A 122 0.66 -16.45 -20.67
N GLN A 123 1.85 -16.59 -20.08
CA GLN A 123 2.04 -17.09 -18.74
C GLN A 123 2.49 -15.96 -17.81
N TRP A 124 2.01 -15.99 -16.57
CA TRP A 124 2.42 -15.04 -15.54
C TRP A 124 3.82 -15.38 -15.02
N GLU A 125 4.73 -14.43 -15.12
CA GLU A 125 6.06 -14.48 -14.52
C GLU A 125 6.13 -13.51 -13.35
N GLU A 126 6.54 -14.02 -12.19
CA GLU A 126 6.75 -13.21 -11.00
C GLU A 126 8.00 -12.34 -11.16
N SER A 127 7.86 -11.04 -10.94
CA SER A 127 9.00 -10.12 -10.85
C SER A 127 9.56 -10.09 -9.43
N ASP A 128 10.80 -9.64 -9.31
CA ASP A 128 11.50 -9.33 -8.06
C ASP A 128 10.97 -8.08 -7.34
N VAL A 129 10.03 -7.33 -7.93
CA VAL A 129 9.43 -6.15 -7.30
C VAL A 129 8.30 -6.53 -6.36
N LYS A 130 8.54 -6.35 -5.05
CA LYS A 130 7.54 -6.61 -3.99
C LYS A 130 7.61 -5.56 -2.88
N GLY A 131 6.45 -5.07 -2.45
CA GLY A 131 6.38 -4.14 -1.32
C GLY A 131 5.08 -3.37 -1.25
N PRO A 132 5.02 -2.25 -0.52
CA PRO A 132 3.79 -1.46 -0.43
C PRO A 132 3.48 -0.80 -1.77
N LEU A 133 2.20 -0.80 -2.11
CA LEU A 133 1.65 -0.18 -3.29
C LEU A 133 0.88 1.07 -2.92
N PHE A 134 0.96 2.08 -3.79
CA PHE A 134 0.27 3.35 -3.66
C PHE A 134 -0.44 3.71 -4.96
N VAL A 135 -1.67 4.19 -4.87
CA VAL A 135 -2.37 4.84 -5.98
C VAL A 135 -2.13 6.34 -5.85
N CYS A 136 -1.25 6.89 -6.67
CA CYS A 136 -0.72 8.24 -6.54
C CYS A 136 -1.45 9.22 -7.46
N ILE A 137 -1.72 10.42 -6.96
CA ILE A 137 -2.23 11.55 -7.74
C ILE A 137 -1.04 12.42 -8.10
N GLN A 138 -0.87 12.70 -9.40
CA GLN A 138 0.24 13.49 -9.91
C GLN A 138 -0.24 14.85 -10.41
N THR A 139 0.72 15.76 -10.57
CA THR A 139 0.47 17.07 -11.19
C THR A 139 -0.03 16.85 -12.62
N PRO A 140 -1.19 17.42 -13.02
CA PRO A 140 -1.73 17.26 -14.37
C PRO A 140 -0.75 17.69 -15.46
N ASP A 141 -0.82 17.07 -16.63
CA ASP A 141 -0.10 17.55 -17.82
C ASP A 141 -0.86 18.71 -18.46
N LEU A 142 -0.12 19.75 -18.82
CA LEU A 142 -0.61 20.97 -19.49
C LEU A 142 0.08 21.19 -20.86
N SER A 143 0.99 20.28 -21.25
CA SER A 143 1.86 20.45 -22.42
C SER A 143 1.09 20.57 -23.75
N THR A 144 -0.08 19.97 -23.83
CA THR A 144 -0.93 19.92 -25.04
C THR A 144 -1.95 21.06 -25.10
N GLY A 145 -1.91 22.02 -24.16
CA GLY A 145 -2.90 23.10 -24.05
C GLY A 145 -4.22 22.68 -23.39
N HIS A 146 -4.38 21.40 -23.07
CA HIS A 146 -5.50 20.85 -22.31
C HIS A 146 -5.00 20.30 -20.97
N ILE A 147 -5.87 20.33 -19.95
CA ILE A 147 -5.58 19.74 -18.64
C ILE A 147 -5.82 18.23 -18.75
N ILE A 148 -4.75 17.44 -18.72
CA ILE A 148 -4.83 15.98 -18.71
C ILE A 148 -4.50 15.52 -17.28
N PRO A 149 -5.46 14.90 -16.56
CA PRO A 149 -5.18 14.32 -15.26
C PRO A 149 -4.04 13.31 -15.34
N ARG A 150 -3.20 13.24 -14.31
CA ARG A 150 -2.12 12.25 -14.21
C ARG A 150 -2.22 11.50 -12.90
N SER A 151 -2.01 10.20 -12.99
CA SER A 151 -1.98 9.31 -11.85
C SER A 151 -1.13 8.09 -12.19
N CYS A 152 -0.52 7.49 -11.18
CA CYS A 152 0.27 6.29 -11.33
C CYS A 152 0.05 5.34 -10.16
N VAL A 153 0.30 4.06 -10.40
CA VAL A 153 0.40 3.06 -9.34
C VAL A 153 1.89 2.84 -9.07
N TYR A 154 2.29 3.04 -7.83
CA TYR A 154 3.69 2.98 -7.39
C TYR A 154 3.89 1.79 -6.46
N VAL A 155 4.87 0.93 -6.72
CA VAL A 155 5.28 -0.15 -5.81
C VAL A 155 6.70 0.13 -5.33
N LEU A 156 6.84 0.41 -4.03
CA LEU A 156 8.15 0.59 -3.43
C LEU A 156 8.73 -0.79 -3.11
N ASN A 157 9.85 -1.14 -3.73
CA ASN A 157 10.45 -2.45 -3.57
C ASN A 157 11.14 -2.57 -2.20
N ARG A 158 10.82 -3.63 -1.45
CA ARG A 158 11.46 -3.94 -0.16
C ARG A 158 12.72 -4.80 -0.31
N GLN A 159 12.93 -5.42 -1.47
CA GLN A 159 14.00 -6.41 -1.70
C GLN A 159 15.15 -5.84 -2.54
N ALA A 160 14.88 -4.90 -3.43
CA ALA A 160 15.87 -4.23 -4.26
C ALA A 160 15.59 -2.72 -4.34
N LEU A 161 16.49 -1.98 -4.98
CA LEU A 161 16.36 -0.52 -5.17
C LEU A 161 15.43 -0.16 -6.34
N GLU A 162 15.13 -1.14 -7.20
CA GLU A 162 14.28 -0.93 -8.37
C GLU A 162 12.81 -0.99 -7.97
N ASN A 163 12.15 0.17 -8.02
CA ASN A 163 10.72 0.33 -7.79
C ASN A 163 9.95 0.16 -9.11
N ALA A 164 8.70 -0.26 -9.02
CA ALA A 164 7.82 -0.29 -10.19
C ALA A 164 6.86 0.91 -10.19
N VAL A 165 6.65 1.45 -11.39
CA VAL A 165 5.68 2.52 -11.64
C VAL A 165 4.84 2.10 -12.83
N ILE A 166 3.52 2.10 -12.65
CA ILE A 166 2.56 1.93 -13.73
C ILE A 166 1.89 3.29 -13.95
N ASP A 167 2.21 3.94 -15.06
CA ASP A 167 1.59 5.20 -15.44
C ASP A 167 0.16 4.93 -15.93
N LEU A 168 -0.86 5.42 -15.22
CA LEU A 168 -2.26 5.18 -15.62
C LEU A 168 -2.62 5.91 -16.92
N THR A 169 -1.78 6.86 -17.36
CA THR A 169 -1.90 7.45 -18.69
C THR A 169 -1.45 6.52 -19.80
N THR A 170 -0.67 5.46 -19.58
CA THR A 170 -0.33 4.49 -20.64
C THR A 170 -1.25 3.27 -20.62
N VAL A 171 -1.98 3.05 -19.53
CA VAL A 171 -2.91 1.93 -19.38
C VAL A 171 -4.14 2.12 -20.28
N VAL A 172 -4.38 1.18 -21.19
CA VAL A 172 -5.54 1.15 -22.11
C VAL A 172 -6.67 0.27 -21.60
N HIS A 173 -6.35 -0.67 -20.71
CA HIS A 173 -7.34 -1.53 -20.07
C HIS A 173 -6.84 -1.93 -18.69
N CYS A 174 -7.71 -1.94 -17.70
CA CYS A 174 -7.43 -2.52 -16.41
C CYS A 174 -8.64 -3.29 -15.89
N GLU A 175 -8.36 -4.33 -15.10
CA GLU A 175 -9.37 -5.16 -14.46
C GLU A 175 -8.85 -5.67 -13.11
N LEU A 176 -9.75 -6.01 -12.21
CA LEU A 176 -9.42 -6.75 -10.99
C LEU A 176 -10.04 -8.15 -11.09
N GLN A 177 -9.18 -9.17 -11.06
CA GLN A 177 -9.60 -10.55 -10.96
C GLN A 177 -9.14 -11.13 -9.62
N ASP A 178 -10.09 -11.44 -8.73
CA ASP A 178 -9.85 -11.83 -7.34
C ASP A 178 -8.98 -10.82 -6.57
N GLN A 179 -7.67 -11.05 -6.53
CA GLN A 179 -6.65 -10.23 -5.86
C GLN A 179 -5.60 -9.69 -6.84
N LEU A 180 -5.69 -10.04 -8.12
CA LEU A 180 -4.76 -9.64 -9.15
C LEU A 180 -5.35 -8.46 -9.93
N LEU A 181 -4.77 -7.28 -9.73
CA LEU A 181 -5.06 -6.11 -10.56
C LEU A 181 -4.25 -6.22 -11.84
N ILE A 182 -4.93 -6.39 -12.96
CA ILE A 182 -4.34 -6.53 -14.29
C ILE A 182 -4.40 -5.17 -14.99
N ALA A 183 -3.28 -4.75 -15.58
CA ALA A 183 -3.18 -3.53 -16.36
C ALA A 183 -2.50 -3.83 -17.70
N VAL A 184 -3.15 -3.45 -18.79
CA VAL A 184 -2.64 -3.55 -20.16
C VAL A 184 -2.24 -2.14 -20.60
N THR A 185 -1.01 -1.98 -21.05
CA THR A 185 -0.49 -0.70 -21.55
C THR A 185 -0.70 -0.53 -23.05
N ASP A 186 -0.50 0.68 -23.56
CA ASP A 186 -0.51 1.00 -24.98
C ASP A 186 0.61 0.33 -25.79
N ASN A 187 1.63 -0.23 -25.13
CA ASN A 187 2.69 -1.03 -25.75
C ASN A 187 2.39 -2.54 -25.74
N ASP A 188 1.15 -2.94 -25.45
CA ASP A 188 0.69 -4.33 -25.29
C ASP A 188 1.38 -5.09 -24.14
N ASP A 189 2.04 -4.39 -23.21
CA ASP A 189 2.54 -5.02 -21.98
C ASP A 189 1.38 -5.30 -21.02
N VAL A 190 1.33 -6.53 -20.49
CA VAL A 190 0.33 -6.93 -19.50
C VAL A 190 1.00 -7.14 -18.15
N LEU A 191 0.63 -6.29 -17.21
CA LEU A 191 1.16 -6.25 -15.85
C LEU A 191 0.10 -6.76 -14.88
N GLY A 192 0.51 -7.50 -13.86
CA GLY A 192 -0.33 -7.99 -12.79
C GLY A 192 0.20 -7.53 -11.44
N LEU A 193 -0.66 -7.00 -10.59
CA LEU A 193 -0.32 -6.63 -9.22
C LEU A 193 -1.15 -7.48 -8.27
N HIS A 194 -0.52 -8.46 -7.63
CA HIS A 194 -1.20 -9.30 -6.65
C HIS A 194 -1.24 -8.57 -5.30
N LEU A 195 -2.45 -8.24 -4.85
CA LEU A 195 -2.73 -7.46 -3.64
C LEU A 195 -3.19 -8.36 -2.50
N ASP A 196 -3.16 -7.84 -1.27
CA ASP A 196 -3.79 -8.49 -0.13
C ASP A 196 -5.33 -8.44 -0.27
N ALA A 197 -6.03 -9.56 0.00
CA ALA A 197 -7.48 -9.68 -0.11
C ALA A 197 -8.27 -8.54 0.55
N GLU A 198 -7.82 -8.07 1.72
CA GLU A 198 -8.45 -6.98 2.48
C GLU A 198 -8.34 -5.60 1.80
N SER A 199 -7.36 -5.43 0.92
CA SER A 199 -7.03 -4.16 0.29
C SER A 199 -7.37 -4.10 -1.20
N ALA A 200 -7.54 -5.27 -1.85
CA ALA A 200 -7.68 -5.38 -3.31
C ALA A 200 -8.88 -4.57 -3.84
N GLY A 201 -10.07 -4.78 -3.27
CA GLY A 201 -11.28 -4.08 -3.69
C GLY A 201 -11.19 -2.55 -3.51
N LYS A 202 -10.67 -2.09 -2.36
CA LYS A 202 -10.48 -0.65 -2.11
C LYS A 202 -9.47 -0.03 -3.08
N THR A 203 -8.33 -0.70 -3.27
CA THR A 203 -7.28 -0.24 -4.19
C THR A 203 -7.83 -0.13 -5.61
N TRP A 204 -8.59 -1.14 -6.05
CA TRP A 204 -9.22 -1.16 -7.36
C TRP A 204 -10.20 0.00 -7.57
N SER A 205 -11.09 0.28 -6.62
CA SER A 205 -12.00 1.43 -6.71
C SER A 205 -11.24 2.73 -6.92
N HIS A 206 -10.14 2.93 -6.18
CA HIS A 206 -9.32 4.13 -6.33
C HIS A 206 -8.53 4.16 -7.64
N VAL A 207 -8.11 3.01 -8.18
CA VAL A 207 -7.50 2.96 -9.52
C VAL A 207 -8.51 3.38 -10.58
N LEU A 208 -9.75 2.89 -10.53
CA LEU A 208 -10.81 3.31 -11.45
C LEU A 208 -11.11 4.80 -11.35
N GLU A 209 -11.27 5.33 -10.13
CA GLU A 209 -11.52 6.76 -9.89
C GLU A 209 -10.44 7.66 -10.52
N GLN A 210 -9.20 7.20 -10.59
CA GLN A 210 -8.12 7.94 -11.23
C GLN A 210 -7.99 7.66 -12.72
N TRP A 211 -8.25 6.43 -13.17
CA TRP A 211 -8.03 6.00 -14.54
C TRP A 211 -9.14 6.44 -15.51
N GLU A 212 -10.41 6.40 -15.10
CA GLU A 212 -11.54 6.77 -15.97
C GLU A 212 -11.45 8.21 -16.51
N PRO A 213 -11.17 9.25 -15.68
CA PRO A 213 -11.03 10.62 -16.18
C PRO A 213 -9.86 10.79 -17.18
N ILE A 214 -8.79 10.00 -17.00
CA ILE A 214 -7.64 9.99 -17.91
C ILE A 214 -8.05 9.44 -19.28
N GLN A 215 -8.79 8.33 -19.30
CA GLN A 215 -9.29 7.73 -20.54
C GLN A 215 -10.27 8.65 -21.27
N ASP A 216 -11.14 9.34 -20.55
CA ASP A 216 -12.06 10.29 -21.15
C ASP A 216 -11.33 11.49 -21.75
N ALA A 217 -10.33 12.04 -21.06
CA ALA A 217 -9.48 13.10 -21.59
C ALA A 217 -8.73 12.66 -22.87
N LYS A 218 -8.20 11.43 -22.89
CA LYS A 218 -7.57 10.85 -24.09
C LYS A 218 -8.52 10.71 -25.27
N LYS A 219 -9.75 10.25 -25.05
CA LYS A 219 -10.75 10.12 -26.12
C LYS A 219 -11.13 11.49 -26.70
N LEU A 220 -11.16 12.53 -25.87
CA LEU A 220 -11.46 13.89 -26.30
C LEU A 220 -10.34 14.50 -27.15
N SER A 221 -9.06 14.26 -26.80
CA SER A 221 -7.94 14.77 -27.59
C SER A 221 -7.84 14.12 -28.98
N ILE A 222 -8.15 12.82 -29.09
CA ILE A 222 -8.16 12.10 -30.37
C ILE A 222 -9.22 12.66 -31.32
N ARG A 223 -10.38 13.09 -30.81
CA ARG A 223 -11.47 13.60 -31.66
C ARG A 223 -11.25 15.01 -32.21
N GLN A 224 -10.23 15.72 -31.74
CA GLN A 224 -9.94 17.11 -32.12
C GLN A 224 -8.76 17.24 -33.10
N THR A 225 -8.12 16.12 -33.45
CA THR A 225 -7.04 16.04 -34.45
C THR A 225 -7.59 15.49 -35.76
#